data_AF-A0A954ZIC8-F1
#
_entry.id   AF-A0A954ZIC8-F1
#
_cell.length_a   1.000
_cell.length_b   1.000
_cell.length_c   1.000
_cell.angle_alpha   90.00
_cell.angle_beta   90.00
_cell.angle_gamma   90.00
#
_symmetry.space_group_name_H-M   'P 1'
#
loop_
_entity.id
_entity.type
_entity.pdbx_description
1 polymer ?
#
loop_
_entity_poly.entity_id
_entity_poly.type
_entity_poly.pdbx_seq_one_letter_code
_entity_poly.pdbx_strand_id
1 'polypeptide(L)'
;MLGPYSEPGAPISPSFREAPALIPSPDGTHWYLYYEQYPGVAYGLAVAKQLEGPWVEVFGDTRYRDWDKFRVPKGARHGCMLVITRKEYDDLVQCFSARVNCILGTQTFGVK
;
A
#
# COMPACT_ATOMS: atom_id res chain seq x y z
N MET A 1 -8.99 3.11 24.32
CA MET A 1 -8.99 1.68 23.97
C MET A 1 -8.93 0.86 25.24
N LEU A 2 -10.05 0.36 25.76
CA LEU A 2 -10.07 -0.40 27.03
C LEU A 2 -10.87 -1.71 26.96
N GLY A 3 -11.44 -2.06 25.80
CA GLY A 3 -12.22 -3.26 25.64
C GLY A 3 -13.53 -3.28 26.46
N PRO A 4 -14.25 -4.41 26.46
CA PRO A 4 -13.88 -5.68 25.83
C PRO A 4 -13.93 -5.63 24.30
N TYR A 5 -13.00 -6.33 23.64
CA TYR A 5 -13.08 -6.60 22.20
C TYR A 5 -13.82 -7.93 22.00
N SER A 6 -14.55 -8.04 20.90
CA SER A 6 -15.14 -9.32 20.50
C SER A 6 -14.05 -10.31 20.07
N GLU A 7 -14.44 -11.58 19.91
CA GLU A 7 -13.61 -12.55 19.19
C GLU A 7 -13.25 -12.03 17.79
N PRO A 8 -12.05 -12.34 17.29
CA PRO A 8 -11.64 -11.97 15.94
C PRO A 8 -12.52 -12.66 14.90
N GLY A 9 -12.79 -11.94 13.80
CA GLY A 9 -13.52 -12.48 12.66
C GLY A 9 -12.69 -13.44 11.80
N ALA A 10 -13.25 -13.81 10.65
CA ALA A 10 -12.54 -14.55 9.61
C ALA A 10 -11.32 -13.74 9.09
N PRO A 11 -10.28 -14.41 8.59
CA PRO A 11 -9.10 -13.72 8.05
C PRO A 11 -9.47 -12.85 6.85
N ILE A 12 -8.98 -11.61 6.84
CA ILE A 12 -9.13 -10.67 5.71
C ILE A 12 -8.05 -10.91 4.65
N SER A 13 -6.87 -11.35 5.06
CA SER A 13 -5.73 -11.63 4.18
C SER A 13 -5.44 -13.13 4.09
N PRO A 14 -4.73 -13.58 3.05
CA PRO A 14 -4.14 -14.92 3.03
C PRO A 14 -3.17 -15.15 4.19
N SER A 15 -2.79 -16.42 4.40
CA SER A 15 -1.73 -16.80 5.34
C SER A 15 -0.38 -16.17 4.97
N PHE A 16 0.50 -16.03 5.97
CA PHE A 16 1.85 -15.45 5.82
C PHE A 16 1.83 -14.01 5.30
N ARG A 17 1.00 -13.18 5.95
CA ARG A 17 0.93 -11.74 5.77
C ARG A 17 1.20 -11.02 7.08
N GLU A 18 1.87 -9.88 7.00
CA GLU A 18 2.23 -9.05 8.15
C GLU A 18 2.11 -7.56 7.80
N ALA A 19 2.50 -6.68 8.72
CA ALA A 19 2.48 -5.22 8.53
C ALA A 19 1.15 -4.66 7.98
N PRO A 20 -0.02 -4.99 8.57
CA PRO A 20 -1.28 -4.46 8.05
C PRO A 20 -1.33 -2.94 8.19
N ALA A 21 -1.67 -2.27 7.09
CA ALA A 21 -1.91 -0.83 7.05
C ALA A 21 -3.28 -0.55 6.42
N LEU A 22 -4.21 -0.06 7.25
CA LEU A 22 -5.56 0.30 6.84
C LEU A 22 -5.63 1.80 6.57
N ILE A 23 -5.95 2.18 5.34
CA ILE A 23 -6.13 3.57 4.93
C ILE A 23 -7.41 3.75 4.11
N PRO A 24 -8.05 4.93 4.12
CA PRO A 24 -9.13 5.22 3.19
C PRO A 24 -8.59 5.28 1.76
N SER A 25 -9.44 4.97 0.78
CA SER A 25 -9.17 5.24 -0.62
C SER A 25 -9.01 6.76 -0.87
N PRO A 26 -8.35 7.19 -1.96
CA PRO A 26 -8.13 8.61 -2.24
C PRO A 26 -9.42 9.46 -2.33
N ASP A 27 -10.53 8.85 -2.72
CA ASP A 27 -11.85 9.47 -2.78
C ASP A 27 -12.68 9.29 -1.50
N GLY A 28 -12.15 8.57 -0.50
CA GLY A 28 -12.80 8.32 0.79
C GLY A 28 -14.01 7.38 0.73
N THR A 29 -14.23 6.67 -0.38
CA THR A 29 -15.43 5.83 -0.56
C THR A 29 -15.21 4.35 -0.21
N HIS A 30 -13.95 3.93 -0.06
CA HIS A 30 -13.55 2.57 0.26
C HIS A 30 -12.43 2.55 1.30
N TRP A 31 -12.15 1.37 1.82
CA TRP A 31 -11.02 1.06 2.68
C TRP A 31 -10.04 0.18 1.95
N TYR A 32 -8.76 0.54 2.03
CA TYR A 32 -7.64 -0.22 1.52
C TYR A 32 -6.87 -0.81 2.70
N LEU A 33 -6.76 -2.13 2.74
CA LEU A 33 -5.91 -2.85 3.68
C LEU A 33 -4.70 -3.38 2.91
N TYR A 34 -3.57 -2.71 3.07
CA TYR A 34 -2.29 -3.21 2.59
C TYR A 34 -1.70 -4.18 3.60
N TYR A 35 -1.02 -5.20 3.11
CA TYR A 35 -0.29 -6.16 3.94
C TYR A 35 0.95 -6.66 3.20
N GLU A 36 2.05 -6.82 3.93
CA GLU A 36 3.30 -7.37 3.41
C GLU A 36 3.21 -8.89 3.31
N GLN A 37 3.75 -9.47 2.25
CA GLN A 37 3.96 -10.90 2.12
C GLN A 37 5.29 -11.30 2.73
N TYR A 38 5.26 -12.11 3.80
CA TYR A 38 6.47 -12.71 4.37
C TYR A 38 7.21 -13.57 3.32
N PRO A 39 8.55 -13.49 3.23
CA PRO A 39 9.48 -12.71 4.07
C PRO A 39 9.84 -11.33 3.48
N GLY A 40 8.85 -10.49 3.19
CA GLY A 40 9.03 -9.13 2.69
C GLY A 40 9.34 -9.02 1.20
N VAL A 41 8.72 -9.91 0.40
CA VAL A 41 8.99 -10.00 -1.04
C VAL A 41 8.02 -9.18 -1.90
N ALA A 42 6.82 -8.91 -1.40
CA ALA A 42 5.74 -8.25 -2.12
C ALA A 42 4.73 -7.65 -1.14
N TYR A 43 3.86 -6.78 -1.63
CA TYR A 43 2.67 -6.34 -0.90
C TYR A 43 1.41 -6.87 -1.57
N GLY A 44 0.41 -7.19 -0.76
CA GLY A 44 -0.97 -7.41 -1.18
C GLY A 44 -1.89 -6.26 -0.75
N LEU A 45 -3.07 -6.23 -1.36
CA LEU A 45 -4.12 -5.26 -1.07
C LEU A 45 -5.46 -5.97 -1.03
N ALA A 46 -6.22 -5.77 0.05
CA ALA A 46 -7.64 -6.06 0.09
C ALA A 46 -8.45 -4.76 0.17
N VAL A 47 -9.63 -4.74 -0.46
CA VAL A 47 -10.52 -3.57 -0.50
C VAL A 47 -11.90 -3.94 0.00
N ALA A 48 -12.51 -3.03 0.77
CA ALA A 48 -13.90 -3.13 1.19
C ALA A 48 -14.57 -1.75 1.17
N LYS A 49 -15.89 -1.71 1.01
CA LYS A 49 -16.67 -0.47 1.13
C LYS A 49 -16.88 -0.05 2.59
N GLN A 50 -16.93 -1.03 3.50
CA GLN A 50 -17.14 -0.85 4.95
C GLN A 50 -16.09 -1.68 5.70
N LEU A 51 -15.81 -1.34 6.96
CA LEU A 51 -14.78 -2.03 7.75
C LEU A 51 -15.16 -3.49 8.03
N GLU A 52 -16.46 -3.74 8.13
CA GLU A 52 -17.09 -5.05 8.32
C GLU A 52 -16.98 -5.96 7.08
N GLY A 53 -16.52 -5.42 5.94
CA GLY A 53 -16.40 -6.12 4.68
C GLY A 53 -17.63 -5.97 3.77
N PRO A 54 -17.81 -6.87 2.77
CA PRO A 54 -16.88 -7.94 2.42
C PRO A 54 -15.54 -7.37 1.91
N TRP A 55 -14.46 -8.05 2.28
CA TRP A 55 -13.11 -7.74 1.81
C TRP A 55 -12.77 -8.58 0.58
N VAL A 56 -12.22 -7.94 -0.44
CA VAL A 56 -11.85 -8.59 -1.71
C VAL A 56 -10.39 -8.28 -2.02
N GLU A 57 -9.62 -9.32 -2.33
CA GLU A 57 -8.23 -9.16 -2.75
C GLU A 57 -8.13 -8.51 -4.13
N VAL A 58 -7.20 -7.58 -4.26
CA VAL A 58 -6.92 -6.87 -5.50
C VAL A 58 -5.68 -7.48 -6.15
N PHE A 59 -5.77 -7.74 -7.44
CA PHE A 59 -4.63 -8.20 -8.22
C PHE A 59 -3.68 -7.04 -8.53
N GLY A 60 -2.41 -7.16 -8.18
CA GLY A 60 -1.40 -6.14 -8.44
C GLY A 60 -0.03 -6.51 -7.90
N ASP A 61 0.91 -5.59 -8.08
CA ASP A 61 2.33 -5.75 -7.73
C ASP A 61 2.98 -7.01 -8.34
N THR A 62 2.61 -7.34 -9.59
CA THR A 62 3.09 -8.53 -10.29
C THR A 62 4.18 -8.20 -11.32
N ARG A 63 4.61 -9.21 -12.07
CA ARG A 63 5.52 -9.05 -13.21
C ARG A 63 4.80 -8.57 -14.47
N TYR A 64 3.47 -8.60 -14.50
CA TYR A 64 2.64 -8.26 -15.67
C TYR A 64 1.96 -6.92 -15.44
N ARG A 65 2.72 -5.83 -15.66
CA ARG A 65 2.29 -4.46 -15.31
C ARG A 65 0.92 -4.07 -15.85
N ASP A 66 0.55 -4.54 -17.03
CA ASP A 66 -0.72 -4.17 -17.67
C ASP A 66 -1.94 -4.78 -16.97
N TRP A 67 -1.74 -5.73 -16.06
CA TRP A 67 -2.80 -6.39 -15.31
C TRP A 67 -2.94 -5.84 -13.89
N ASP A 68 -1.90 -5.19 -13.38
CA ASP A 68 -1.84 -4.69 -12.01
C ASP A 68 -2.84 -3.57 -11.77
N LYS A 69 -3.67 -3.70 -10.73
CA LYS A 69 -4.57 -2.63 -10.25
C LYS A 69 -3.91 -1.72 -9.21
N PHE A 70 -2.82 -2.18 -8.61
CA PHE A 70 -1.97 -1.38 -7.72
C PHE A 70 -0.51 -1.82 -7.87
N ARG A 71 0.42 -0.96 -7.45
CA ARG A 71 1.86 -1.24 -7.49
C ARG A 71 2.54 -0.59 -6.29
N VAL A 72 3.57 -1.23 -5.75
CA VAL A 72 4.49 -0.61 -4.79
C VAL A 72 5.87 -0.41 -5.40
N PRO A 73 6.65 0.58 -4.93
CA PRO A 73 8.02 0.76 -5.38
C PRO A 73 8.89 -0.48 -5.12
N LYS A 74 9.78 -0.80 -6.06
CA LYS A 74 10.75 -1.87 -5.87
C LYS A 74 11.61 -1.57 -4.64
N GLY A 75 11.77 -2.57 -3.78
CA GLY A 75 12.60 -2.43 -2.57
C GLY A 75 11.87 -1.80 -1.39
N ALA A 76 10.55 -1.58 -1.48
CA ALA A 76 9.73 -1.36 -0.29
C ALA A 76 10.03 -2.44 0.77
N ARG A 77 10.05 -2.04 2.03
CA ARG A 77 10.33 -2.88 3.20
C ARG A 77 9.14 -2.84 4.15
N HIS A 78 9.17 -3.72 5.14
CA HIS A 78 8.28 -3.68 6.29
C HIS A 78 8.07 -2.26 6.82
N GLY A 79 6.82 -1.83 6.92
CA GLY A 79 6.46 -0.47 7.26
C GLY A 79 4.95 -0.26 7.30
N CYS A 80 4.53 0.97 7.00
CA CYS A 80 3.12 1.33 6.95
C CYS A 80 2.83 2.17 5.71
N MET A 81 1.54 2.23 5.34
CA MET A 81 1.05 3.14 4.31
C MET A 81 0.45 4.37 4.99
N LEU A 82 0.75 5.55 4.46
CA LEU A 82 0.23 6.82 4.95
C LEU A 82 -0.52 7.52 3.83
N VAL A 83 -1.70 8.04 4.15
CA VAL A 83 -2.40 8.97 3.26
C VAL A 83 -1.69 10.30 3.35
N ILE A 84 -1.22 10.79 2.21
CA ILE A 84 -0.65 12.12 2.08
C ILE A 84 -1.42 12.91 1.01
N THR A 85 -1.50 14.21 1.21
CA THR A 85 -2.03 15.15 0.22
C THR A 85 -1.09 15.26 -0.97
N ARG A 86 -1.61 15.77 -2.09
CA ARG A 86 -0.79 16.08 -3.26
C ARG A 86 0.34 17.06 -2.93
N LYS A 87 0.05 18.07 -2.10
CA LYS A 87 1.04 19.05 -1.65
C LYS A 87 2.17 18.39 -0.86
N GLU A 88 1.85 17.54 0.10
CA GLU A 88 2.88 16.81 0.88
C GLU A 88 3.73 15.92 -0.02
N TYR A 89 3.12 15.24 -1.00
CA TYR A 89 3.87 14.49 -2.01
C TYR A 89 4.83 15.39 -2.80
N ASP A 90 4.34 16.52 -3.33
CA ASP A 90 5.18 17.44 -4.12
C ASP A 90 6.31 18.04 -3.26
N ASP A 91 6.04 18.39 -2.00
CA ASP A 91 7.04 18.87 -1.03
C ASP A 91 8.11 17.79 -0.74
N LEU A 92 7.71 16.52 -0.58
CA LEU A 92 8.64 15.39 -0.41
C LEU A 92 9.50 15.18 -1.64
N VAL A 93 8.90 15.17 -2.84
CA VAL A 93 9.63 15.05 -4.11
C VAL A 93 10.62 16.19 -4.25
N GLN A 94 10.22 17.44 -4.00
CA GLN A 94 11.13 18.58 -4.05
C GLN A 94 12.30 18.44 -3.06
N CYS A 95 12.02 18.00 -1.84
CA CYS A 95 13.04 17.85 -0.79
C CYS A 95 14.06 16.76 -1.12
N PHE A 96 13.61 15.62 -1.65
CA PHE A 96 14.44 14.43 -1.79
C PHE A 96 14.92 14.17 -3.22
N SER A 97 14.23 14.61 -4.27
CA SER A 97 14.68 14.41 -5.66
C SER A 97 16.00 15.12 -5.97
N ALA A 98 16.34 16.19 -5.26
CA ALA A 98 17.67 16.82 -5.35
C ALA A 98 18.79 16.00 -4.66
N ARG A 99 18.45 15.10 -3.73
CA ARG A 99 19.40 14.23 -3.01
C ARG A 99 19.47 12.79 -3.56
N VAL A 100 18.49 12.38 -4.38
CA VAL A 100 18.37 10.99 -4.88
C VAL A 100 19.27 10.69 -6.10
N ASN A 101 19.85 11.70 -6.75
CA ASN A 101 20.88 11.47 -7.78
C ASN A 101 22.14 10.75 -7.26
N CYS A 102 22.25 10.49 -5.96
CA CYS A 102 23.36 9.73 -5.37
C CYS A 102 23.01 8.24 -5.07
N ILE A 103 21.74 7.82 -4.99
CA ILE A 103 21.40 6.46 -4.49
C ILE A 103 20.51 5.64 -5.45
N LEU A 104 19.81 6.24 -6.40
CA LEU A 104 19.02 5.47 -7.36
C LEU A 104 19.37 5.87 -8.79
N GLY A 105 19.97 4.93 -9.52
CA GLY A 105 20.22 5.05 -10.95
C GLY A 105 18.95 5.46 -11.69
N THR A 106 19.10 6.52 -12.49
CA THR A 106 18.24 6.98 -13.57
C THR A 106 17.08 6.05 -13.95
N GLN A 107 15.87 6.37 -13.52
CA GLN A 107 14.67 6.10 -14.31
C GLN A 107 13.97 7.43 -14.56
N THR A 108 14.14 7.92 -15.78
CA THR A 108 13.41 9.04 -16.35
C THR A 108 11.92 8.73 -16.36
N PHE A 109 11.14 9.45 -15.54
CA PHE A 109 9.70 9.56 -15.74
C PHE A 109 9.48 10.50 -16.94
N GLY A 110 9.43 9.92 -18.13
CA GLY A 110 8.95 10.61 -19.32
C GLY A 110 7.44 10.75 -19.24
N VAL A 111 6.96 11.99 -19.12
CA VAL A 111 5.59 12.34 -19.48
C VAL A 111 5.61 12.52 -21.00
N LYS A 112 4.81 11.74 -21.73
CA LYS A 112 4.30 12.13 -23.04
C LYS A 112 2.94 12.78 -22.84
#